data_AF-A0A843FWZ7-F1
#
_entry.id   AF-A0A843FWZ7-F1
#
_cell.length_a   1.000
_cell.length_b   1.000
_cell.length_c   1.000
_cell.angle_alpha   90.00
_cell.angle_beta   90.00
_cell.angle_gamma   90.00
#
_symmetry.space_group_name_H-M   'P 1'
#
loop_
_entity.id
_entity.type
_entity.pdbx_description
1 polymer ?
#
loop_
_entity_poly.entity_id
_entity_poly.type
_entity_poly.pdbx_seq_one_letter_code
_entity_poly.pdbx_strand_id
1 'polypeptide(L)'
;MFKRSGTGNYAYMSARVKAKTSKLLKEEDYNKMLMMSVPEISHYISEAGYSKEMNDLGSRHEGIELLEYATYMNMSKQFRSILESANGELKSMISAYLTKWDFENLKVVLRGRNYGL
;
A
#
# COMPACT_ATOMS: atom_id res chain seq x y z
N MET A 1 25.73 -2.21 -12.39
CA MET A 1 26.25 -0.88 -12.79
C MET A 1 25.06 0.05 -12.94
N PHE A 2 24.84 0.98 -12.01
CA PHE A 2 23.74 1.94 -12.09
C PHE A 2 23.99 2.88 -13.28
N LYS A 3 23.19 2.76 -14.35
CA LYS A 3 23.21 3.72 -15.46
C LYS A 3 22.93 5.10 -14.87
N ARG A 4 23.75 6.11 -15.22
CA ARG A 4 23.49 7.53 -14.91
C ARG A 4 22.24 8.01 -15.66
N SER A 5 21.07 7.56 -15.24
CA SER A 5 19.80 8.20 -15.56
C SER A 5 19.76 9.54 -14.84
N GLY A 6 19.21 10.58 -15.46
CA GLY A 6 19.29 11.99 -15.02
C GLY A 6 19.02 12.27 -13.54
N THR A 7 19.31 13.49 -13.12
CA THR A 7 19.17 13.94 -11.72
C THR A 7 17.81 13.55 -11.13
N GLY A 8 17.82 12.76 -10.05
CA GLY A 8 16.59 12.35 -9.37
C GLY A 8 15.85 13.54 -8.77
N ASN A 9 14.52 13.50 -8.75
CA ASN A 9 13.66 14.56 -8.22
C ASN A 9 13.47 14.47 -6.68
N TYR A 10 14.58 14.40 -5.93
CA TYR A 10 14.59 14.12 -4.50
C TYR A 10 13.75 15.07 -3.65
N ALA A 11 13.84 16.39 -3.86
CA ALA A 11 13.11 17.38 -3.07
C ALA A 11 11.59 17.21 -3.20
N TYR A 12 11.11 17.08 -4.44
CA TYR A 12 9.70 16.83 -4.74
C TYR A 12 9.23 15.51 -4.13
N MET A 13 10.00 14.43 -4.34
CA MET A 13 9.63 13.11 -3.82
C MET A 13 9.61 13.07 -2.30
N SER A 14 10.56 13.73 -1.63
CA SER A 14 10.61 13.83 -0.18
C SER A 14 9.37 14.54 0.38
N ALA A 15 8.97 15.67 -0.22
CA ALA A 15 7.75 16.38 0.16
C ALA A 15 6.49 15.53 -0.09
N ARG A 16 6.40 14.87 -1.25
CA ARG A 16 5.28 14.00 -1.60
C ARG A 16 5.14 12.81 -0.66
N VAL A 17 6.24 12.15 -0.31
CA VAL A 17 6.23 11.04 0.65
C VAL A 17 5.85 11.53 2.04
N LYS A 18 6.40 12.66 2.51
CA LYS A 18 6.00 13.26 3.81
C LYS A 18 4.50 13.57 3.89
N ALA A 19 3.92 14.10 2.81
CA ALA A 19 2.49 14.37 2.72
C ALA A 19 1.63 13.10 2.68
N LYS A 20 2.17 11.97 2.22
CA LYS A 20 1.50 10.66 2.30
C LYS A 20 1.61 10.08 3.71
N THR A 21 2.80 10.14 4.32
CA THR A 21 3.00 9.62 5.69
C THR A 21 2.18 10.36 6.72
N SER A 22 1.90 11.66 6.53
CA SER A 22 1.05 12.42 7.45
C SER A 22 -0.42 11.98 7.45
N LYS A 23 -0.84 11.17 6.47
CA LYS A 23 -2.20 10.60 6.38
C LYS A 23 -2.31 9.22 7.01
N LEU A 24 -1.21 8.64 7.48
CA LEU A 24 -1.24 7.36 8.17
C LEU A 24 -2.00 7.52 9.48
N LEU A 25 -2.72 6.46 9.85
CA LEU A 25 -3.39 6.36 11.14
C LEU A 25 -2.39 6.58 12.27
N LYS A 26 -2.79 7.37 13.25
CA LYS A 26 -2.01 7.68 14.45
C LYS A 26 -2.30 6.64 15.53
N GLU A 27 -1.48 6.64 16.56
CA GLU A 27 -1.63 5.76 17.72
C GLU A 27 -3.04 5.84 18.34
N GLU A 28 -3.60 7.05 18.44
CA GLU A 28 -4.96 7.29 18.93
C GLU A 28 -6.03 6.57 18.10
N ASP A 29 -5.83 6.43 16.79
CA ASP A 29 -6.77 5.77 15.91
C ASP A 29 -6.76 4.26 16.16
N TYR A 30 -5.57 3.67 16.37
CA TYR A 30 -5.45 2.27 16.77
C TYR A 30 -6.06 2.00 18.15
N ASN A 31 -5.85 2.89 19.13
CA ASN A 31 -6.45 2.74 20.46
C ASN A 31 -7.99 2.74 20.41
N LYS A 32 -8.59 3.53 19.51
CA LYS A 32 -10.04 3.50 19.26
C LYS A 32 -10.46 2.16 18.65
N MET A 33 -9.74 1.67 17.65
CA MET A 33 -10.04 0.41 16.96
C MET A 33 -10.01 -0.82 17.89
N LEU A 34 -9.17 -0.82 18.93
CA LEU A 34 -9.13 -1.92 19.91
C LEU A 34 -10.46 -2.11 20.65
N MET A 35 -11.29 -1.07 20.72
CA MET A 35 -12.60 -1.08 21.39
C MET A 35 -13.77 -1.26 20.40
N MET A 36 -13.48 -1.46 19.11
CA MET A 36 -14.46 -1.55 18.03
C MET A 36 -14.62 -2.99 17.55
N SER A 37 -15.81 -3.32 17.04
CA SER A 37 -16.08 -4.51 16.25
C SER A 37 -15.57 -4.36 14.80
N VAL A 38 -15.44 -5.48 14.07
CA VAL A 38 -14.97 -5.48 12.67
C VAL A 38 -15.81 -4.58 11.74
N PRO A 39 -17.17 -4.55 11.83
CA PRO A 39 -17.97 -3.61 11.04
C PRO A 39 -17.68 -2.14 11.37
N GLU A 40 -17.49 -1.81 12.64
CA GLU A 40 -17.17 -0.45 13.08
C GLU A 40 -15.78 -0.03 12.58
N ILE A 41 -14.77 -0.91 12.66
CA ILE A 41 -13.44 -0.68 12.10
C ILE A 41 -13.53 -0.46 10.59
N SER A 42 -14.34 -1.26 9.88
CA SER A 42 -14.51 -1.15 8.43
C SER A 42 -15.12 0.20 8.04
N HIS A 43 -16.12 0.67 8.80
CA HIS A 43 -16.71 1.99 8.59
C HIS A 43 -15.70 3.11 8.87
N TYR A 44 -15.01 3.04 10.01
CA TYR A 44 -13.98 4.01 10.39
C TYR A 44 -12.86 4.12 9.36
N ILE A 45 -12.35 2.99 8.86
CA ILE A 45 -11.29 2.96 7.84
C ILE A 45 -11.82 3.48 6.48
N SER A 46 -13.08 3.21 6.15
CA SER A 46 -13.72 3.79 4.95
C SER A 46 -13.69 5.33 5.00
N GLU A 47 -14.07 5.92 6.14
CA GLU A 47 -14.01 7.37 6.37
C GLU A 47 -12.57 7.93 6.37
N ALA A 48 -11.60 7.14 6.84
CA ALA A 48 -10.18 7.51 6.84
C ALA A 48 -9.53 7.54 5.43
N GLY A 49 -10.28 7.28 4.36
CA GLY A 49 -9.85 7.45 2.98
C GLY A 49 -9.69 6.17 2.17
N TYR A 50 -10.22 5.05 2.66
CA TYR A 50 -10.22 3.76 1.95
C TYR A 50 -11.58 3.43 1.31
N SER A 51 -12.55 4.36 1.38
CA SER A 51 -13.92 4.16 0.86
C SER A 51 -13.97 3.72 -0.60
N LYS A 52 -13.06 4.24 -1.44
CA LYS A 52 -12.98 3.84 -2.86
C LYS A 52 -12.67 2.35 -3.00
N GLU A 53 -11.60 1.88 -2.34
CA GLU A 53 -11.21 0.47 -2.41
C GLU A 53 -12.28 -0.45 -1.80
N MET A 54 -12.90 -0.04 -0.70
CA MET A 54 -14.00 -0.76 -0.07
C MET A 54 -15.20 -0.93 -1.02
N ASN A 55 -15.58 0.14 -1.73
CA ASN A 55 -16.68 0.09 -2.70
C ASN A 55 -16.33 -0.77 -3.92
N ASP A 56 -15.10 -0.66 -4.43
CA ASP A 56 -14.64 -1.43 -5.60
C ASP A 56 -14.64 -2.95 -5.30
N LEU A 57 -14.31 -3.35 -4.06
CA LEU A 57 -14.15 -4.74 -3.65
C LEU A 57 -15.36 -5.34 -2.92
N GLY A 58 -16.29 -4.51 -2.46
CA GLY A 58 -17.46 -4.92 -1.66
C GLY A 58 -18.45 -5.84 -2.37
N SER A 59 -18.30 -6.04 -3.68
CA SER A 59 -19.07 -7.03 -4.45
C SER A 59 -18.51 -8.45 -4.36
N ARG A 60 -17.26 -8.61 -3.90
CA ARG A 60 -16.53 -9.89 -3.90
C ARG A 60 -16.04 -10.33 -2.53
N HIS A 61 -15.87 -9.39 -1.61
CA HIS A 61 -15.35 -9.62 -0.28
C HIS A 61 -16.27 -8.97 0.75
N GLU A 62 -16.34 -9.57 1.93
CA GLU A 62 -17.14 -9.07 3.06
C GLU A 62 -16.33 -9.13 4.35
N GLY A 63 -16.82 -8.44 5.39
CA GLY A 63 -16.22 -8.47 6.72
C GLY A 63 -14.74 -8.10 6.73
N ILE A 64 -13.93 -8.90 7.43
CA ILE A 64 -12.50 -8.64 7.61
C ILE A 64 -11.69 -8.81 6.31
N GLU A 65 -12.10 -9.72 5.42
CA GLU A 65 -11.41 -9.92 4.15
C GLU A 65 -11.51 -8.67 3.29
N LEU A 66 -12.70 -8.06 3.21
CA LEU A 66 -12.90 -6.81 2.47
C LEU A 66 -11.94 -5.72 2.95
N LEU A 67 -11.84 -5.56 4.27
CA LEU A 67 -10.94 -4.59 4.89
C LEU A 67 -9.47 -4.86 4.53
N GLU A 68 -9.04 -6.12 4.62
CA GLU A 68 -7.68 -6.52 4.29
C GLU A 68 -7.36 -6.25 2.80
N TYR A 69 -8.21 -6.71 1.88
CA TYR A 69 -8.01 -6.47 0.45
C TYR A 69 -8.06 -4.98 0.10
N ALA A 70 -8.95 -4.19 0.72
CA ALA A 70 -9.05 -2.77 0.46
C ALA A 70 -7.80 -2.01 0.91
N THR A 71 -7.28 -2.32 2.10
CA THR A 71 -6.06 -1.69 2.63
C THR A 71 -4.83 -2.09 1.80
N TYR A 72 -4.69 -3.36 1.41
CA TYR A 72 -3.62 -3.80 0.51
C TYR A 72 -3.69 -3.14 -0.87
N MET A 73 -4.89 -3.04 -1.45
CA MET A 73 -5.08 -2.40 -2.75
C MET A 73 -4.70 -0.93 -2.70
N ASN A 74 -5.08 -0.21 -1.63
CA ASN A 74 -4.68 1.19 -1.45
C ASN A 74 -3.16 1.30 -1.31
N MET A 75 -2.52 0.47 -0.46
CA MET A 75 -1.07 0.47 -0.28
C MET A 75 -0.32 0.25 -1.61
N SER A 76 -0.76 -0.73 -2.40
CA SER A 76 -0.20 -1.00 -3.73
C SER A 76 -0.32 0.22 -4.67
N LYS A 77 -1.49 0.87 -4.70
CA LYS A 77 -1.71 2.11 -5.46
C LYS A 77 -0.77 3.23 -4.99
N GLN A 78 -0.54 3.38 -3.68
CA GLN A 78 0.36 4.41 -3.15
C GLN A 78 1.82 4.15 -3.57
N PHE A 79 2.31 2.91 -3.44
CA PHE A 79 3.67 2.54 -3.86
C PHE A 79 3.89 2.73 -5.35
N ARG A 80 2.92 2.30 -6.17
CA ARG A 80 2.95 2.52 -7.62
C ARG A 80 2.99 4.01 -7.96
N SER A 81 2.15 4.82 -7.31
CA SER A 81 2.15 6.27 -7.50
C SER A 81 3.49 6.92 -7.14
N ILE A 82 4.16 6.46 -6.08
CA ILE A 82 5.48 6.93 -5.68
C ILE A 82 6.52 6.56 -6.75
N LEU A 83 6.52 5.31 -7.22
CA LEU A 83 7.46 4.82 -8.23
C LEU A 83 7.28 5.53 -9.59
N GLU A 84 6.04 5.75 -10.01
CA GLU A 84 5.72 6.45 -11.27
C GLU A 84 6.10 7.94 -11.23
N SER A 85 6.04 8.56 -10.05
CA SER A 85 6.42 9.97 -9.86
C SER A 85 7.93 10.19 -9.73
N ALA A 86 8.69 9.15 -9.41
CA ALA A 86 10.14 9.24 -9.25
C ALA A 86 10.86 9.24 -10.60
N ASN A 87 11.95 10.00 -10.69
CA ASN A 87 12.76 10.12 -11.91
C ASN A 87 14.20 9.64 -11.67
N GLY A 88 14.84 9.24 -12.76
CA GLY A 88 16.28 9.00 -12.78
C GLY A 88 16.75 7.93 -11.80
N GLU A 89 17.87 8.20 -11.15
CA GLU A 89 18.50 7.26 -10.21
C GLU A 89 17.58 6.93 -9.04
N LEU A 90 16.84 7.93 -8.53
CA LEU A 90 15.88 7.73 -7.44
C LEU A 90 14.80 6.72 -7.80
N LYS A 91 14.28 6.75 -9.03
CA LYS A 91 13.32 5.74 -9.51
C LYS A 91 13.91 4.34 -9.44
N SER A 92 15.16 4.19 -9.86
CA SER A 92 15.86 2.90 -9.86
C SER A 92 16.07 2.39 -8.44
N MET A 93 16.44 3.28 -7.50
CA MET A 93 16.57 2.94 -6.08
C MET A 93 15.23 2.50 -5.47
N ILE A 94 14.15 3.26 -5.70
CA ILE A 94 12.81 2.91 -5.19
C ILE A 94 12.35 1.59 -5.78
N SER A 95 12.56 1.39 -7.10
CA SER A 95 12.21 0.12 -7.76
C SER A 95 12.93 -1.06 -7.11
N ALA A 96 14.23 -0.95 -6.88
CA ALA A 96 15.03 -2.01 -6.26
C ALA A 96 14.57 -2.30 -4.82
N TYR A 97 14.18 -1.28 -4.06
CA TYR A 97 13.62 -1.46 -2.71
C TYR A 97 12.28 -2.19 -2.76
N LEU A 98 11.38 -1.79 -3.66
CA LEU A 98 10.04 -2.38 -3.79
C LEU A 98 10.06 -3.83 -4.29
N THR A 99 11.13 -4.27 -4.99
CA THR A 99 11.32 -5.67 -5.42
C THR A 99 11.23 -6.66 -4.26
N LYS A 100 11.49 -6.25 -3.01
CA LYS A 100 11.24 -7.09 -1.83
C LYS A 100 9.82 -7.67 -1.83
N TRP A 101 8.81 -6.85 -2.12
CA TRP A 101 7.42 -7.30 -2.13
C TRP A 101 7.12 -8.24 -3.29
N ASP A 102 7.75 -8.04 -4.44
CA ASP A 102 7.65 -8.98 -5.57
C ASP A 102 8.18 -10.36 -5.20
N PHE A 103 9.28 -10.44 -4.45
CA PHE A 103 9.81 -11.72 -3.95
C PHE A 103 8.89 -12.39 -2.93
N GLU A 104 8.30 -11.62 -2.00
CA GLU A 104 7.31 -12.17 -1.06
C GLU A 104 6.09 -12.71 -1.81
N ASN A 105 5.55 -11.95 -2.76
CA ASN A 105 4.43 -12.36 -3.59
C ASN A 105 4.76 -13.62 -4.41
N LEU A 106 5.96 -13.67 -5.02
CA LEU A 106 6.41 -14.82 -5.77
C LEU A 106 6.50 -16.08 -4.89
N LYS A 107 7.01 -15.95 -3.66
CA LYS A 107 7.04 -17.07 -2.71
C LYS A 107 5.64 -17.56 -2.37
N VAL A 108 4.67 -16.65 -2.17
CA VAL A 108 3.27 -17.02 -1.91
C VAL A 108 2.69 -17.78 -3.10
N VAL A 109 2.88 -17.29 -4.33
CA VAL A 109 2.41 -17.97 -5.55
C VAL A 109 3.05 -19.35 -5.72
N LEU A 110 4.36 -19.47 -5.51
CA LEU A 110 5.07 -20.75 -5.61
C LEU A 110 4.59 -21.75 -4.57
N ARG A 111 4.33 -21.31 -3.33
CA ARG A 111 3.73 -22.17 -2.30
C ARG A 111 2.32 -22.60 -2.69
N GLY A 112 1.49 -21.68 -3.17
CA GLY A 112 0.15 -22.01 -3.65
C GLY A 112 0.18 -23.12 -4.71
N ARG A 113 1.00 -22.95 -5.75
CA ARG A 113 1.18 -23.95 -6.81
C ARG A 113 1.69 -25.31 -6.28
N ASN A 114 2.62 -25.30 -5.32
CA ASN A 114 3.16 -26.55 -4.77
C ASN A 114 2.15 -27.30 -3.88
N TYR A 115 1.22 -26.61 -3.21
CA TYR A 115 0.24 -27.21 -2.31
C TYR A 115 -1.17 -27.35 -2.92
N GLY A 116 -1.32 -27.14 -4.24
CA GLY A 116 -2.54 -27.48 -4.98
C GLY A 116 -3.59 -26.37 -5.08
N LEU A 117 -3.17 -25.10 -5.03
CA LEU A 117 -3.92 -24.00 -5.68
C LEU A 117 -3.60 -23.96 -7.19
#